data_AF-A0A6P6AB19-F1
#
_entry.id   AF-A0A6P6AB19-F1
#
_cell.length_a   1.000
_cell.length_b   1.000
_cell.length_c   1.000
_cell.angle_alpha   90.00
_cell.angle_beta   90.00
_cell.angle_gamma   90.00
#
_symmetry.space_group_name_H-M   'P 1'
#
loop_
_entity.id
_entity.type
_entity.pdbx_description
1 polymer ?
#
loop_
_entity_poly.entity_id
_entity_poly.type
_entity_poly.pdbx_seq_one_letter_code
_entity_poly.pdbx_strand_id
1 'polypeptide(L)' 'MVSFCENSVSRPKYLVTAYLQACVKRIQGDESGHKHCTGQYFDYWSCIDKCVAPSLFSKLK' A
#
# COMPACT_ATOMS: atom_id res chain seq x y z
N MET A 1 0.80 -2.50 -13.13
CA MET A 1 0.81 -1.07 -12.75
C MET A 1 -0.55 -0.77 -12.14
N VAL A 2 -0.71 -0.90 -10.83
CA VAL A 2 -2.02 -0.75 -10.19
C VAL A 2 -2.28 0.75 -9.97
N SER A 3 -2.98 1.38 -10.92
CA SER A 3 -3.33 2.81 -11.00
C SER A 3 -4.25 3.35 -9.89
N PHE A 4 -4.28 2.75 -8.69
CA PHE A 4 -5.26 3.10 -7.68
C PHE A 4 -4.92 4.36 -6.86
N CYS A 5 -3.63 4.73 -6.77
CA CYS A 5 -3.20 5.85 -5.95
C CYS A 5 -3.17 7.20 -6.68
N GLU A 6 -3.31 7.22 -8.00
CA GLU A 6 -3.18 8.47 -8.78
C GLU A 6 -4.37 9.43 -8.58
N ASN A 7 -5.51 8.97 -8.05
CA ASN A 7 -6.74 9.77 -7.94
C ASN A 7 -7.35 9.84 -6.52
N SER A 8 -6.66 9.32 -5.49
CA SER A 8 -7.29 9.04 -4.18
C SER A 8 -6.49 9.53 -2.97
N VAL A 9 -5.84 10.70 -3.07
CA VAL A 9 -5.15 11.38 -1.96
C VAL A 9 -6.06 11.56 -0.72
N SER A 10 -7.38 11.57 -0.90
CA SER A 10 -8.36 11.71 0.19
C SER A 10 -8.74 10.41 0.92
N ARG A 11 -8.49 9.21 0.36
CA ARG A 11 -8.90 7.91 0.96
C ARG A 11 -7.93 6.73 0.70
N PRO A 12 -6.61 6.88 0.91
CA PRO A 12 -5.64 5.80 0.67
C PRO A 12 -5.87 4.60 1.61
N LYS A 13 -6.37 4.86 2.82
CA LYS A 13 -6.43 3.86 3.90
C LYS A 13 -7.40 2.72 3.60
N TYR A 14 -8.58 2.99 3.03
CA TYR A 14 -9.65 1.99 2.87
C TYR A 14 -9.47 1.09 1.63
N LEU A 15 -8.98 1.68 0.54
CA LEU A 15 -8.81 1.00 -0.73
C LEU A 15 -7.62 0.04 -0.70
N VAL A 16 -6.53 0.47 -0.06
CA VAL A 16 -5.32 -0.34 0.01
C VAL A 16 -5.43 -1.46 1.05
N THR A 17 -6.21 -1.27 2.12
CA THR A 17 -6.49 -2.38 3.06
C THR A 17 -7.17 -3.56 2.39
N ALA A 18 -8.13 -3.34 1.49
CA ALA A 18 -8.82 -4.44 0.81
C ALA A 18 -7.87 -5.23 -0.11
N TYR A 19 -6.99 -4.53 -0.84
CA TYR A 19 -6.02 -5.15 -1.74
C TYR A 19 -4.92 -5.92 -0.99
N LEU A 20 -4.39 -5.35 0.09
CA LEU A 20 -3.45 -6.03 0.99
C LEU A 20 -4.08 -7.25 1.65
N GLN A 21 -5.31 -7.13 2.16
CA GLN A 21 -6.02 -8.25 2.79
C GLN A 21 -6.30 -9.38 1.82
N ALA A 22 -6.63 -9.09 0.56
CA ALA A 22 -6.78 -10.11 -0.48
C ALA A 22 -5.45 -10.85 -0.73
N CYS A 23 -4.33 -10.13 -0.72
CA CYS A 23 -3.02 -10.75 -0.84
C CYS A 23 -2.68 -11.64 0.37
N VAL A 24 -2.95 -11.19 1.60
CA VAL A 24 -2.73 -11.98 2.82
C VAL A 24 -3.49 -13.29 2.78
N LYS A 25 -4.77 -13.26 2.35
CA LYS A 25 -5.57 -14.49 2.18
C LYS A 25 -4.99 -15.43 1.12
N ARG A 26 -4.41 -14.91 0.03
CA ARG A 26 -3.78 -15.72 -1.04
C ARG A 26 -2.54 -16.47 -0.55
N ILE A 27 -1.78 -15.87 0.36
CA ILE A 27 -0.56 -16.48 0.91
C ILE A 27 -0.83 -17.29 2.19
N GLN A 28 -2.06 -17.26 2.70
CA GLN A 28 -2.46 -18.01 3.88
C GLN A 28 -2.37 -19.52 3.59
N GLY A 29 -1.40 -20.18 4.22
CA GLY A 29 -1.10 -21.61 4.01
C GLY A 29 0.04 -21.88 3.01
N ASP A 30 0.78 -20.87 2.57
CA ASP A 30 2.02 -21.10 1.83
C ASP A 30 3.19 -21.43 2.79
N GLU A 31 3.60 -22.69 2.79
CA GLU A 31 4.74 -23.18 3.58
C GLU A 31 6.08 -23.09 2.83
N SER A 32 6.04 -22.88 1.50
CA SER A 32 7.23 -22.78 0.67
C SER A 32 8.01 -21.47 0.88
N GLY A 33 7.32 -20.45 1.41
CA GLY A 33 7.86 -19.10 1.56
C GLY A 33 8.07 -18.38 0.23
N HIS A 34 7.55 -18.88 -0.90
CA HIS A 34 7.73 -18.25 -2.22
C HIS A 34 6.65 -17.22 -2.55
N LYS A 35 5.49 -17.25 -1.90
CA LYS A 35 4.44 -16.25 -2.12
C LYS A 35 4.63 -15.08 -1.17
N HIS A 36 4.73 -13.90 -1.75
CA HIS A 36 4.85 -12.66 -0.99
C HIS A 36 3.78 -11.64 -1.36
N CYS A 37 3.53 -10.72 -0.44
CA CYS A 37 2.73 -9.52 -0.64
C CYS A 37 3.57 -8.25 -0.77
N THR A 38 4.89 -8.38 -0.96
CA THR A 38 5.84 -7.27 -0.94
C THR A 38 5.53 -6.22 -2.00
N GLY A 39 5.13 -6.64 -3.21
CA GLY A 39 4.73 -5.70 -4.26
C GLY A 39 3.52 -4.86 -3.85
N GLN A 40 2.48 -5.51 -3.32
CA GLN A 40 1.29 -4.82 -2.84
C GLN A 40 1.60 -3.92 -1.64
N TYR A 41 2.48 -4.36 -0.74
CA TYR A 41 2.96 -3.58 0.40
C TYR A 41 3.74 -2.34 -0.03
N PHE A 42 4.59 -2.43 -1.06
CA PHE A 42 5.29 -1.28 -1.62
C PHE A 42 4.33 -0.31 -2.30
N ASP A 43 3.33 -0.81 -3.02
CA ASP A 43 2.28 0.04 -3.61
C ASP A 43 1.50 0.82 -2.52
N TYR A 44 1.22 0.17 -1.38
CA TYR A 44 0.60 0.82 -0.21
C TYR A 44 1.46 1.93 0.37
N TRP A 45 2.72 1.63 0.68
CA TRP A 45 3.63 2.59 1.26
C TRP A 45 3.93 3.75 0.32
N SER A 46 4.16 3.49 -0.96
CA SER A 46 4.32 4.53 -1.97
C SER A 46 3.12 5.47 -2.01
N CYS A 47 1.91 4.93 -1.81
CA CYS A 47 0.71 5.74 -1.76
C CYS A 47 0.64 6.65 -0.52
N ILE A 48 0.99 6.11 0.65
CA ILE A 48 1.10 6.89 1.89
C ILE A 48 2.15 7.99 1.73
N ASP A 49 3.34 7.65 1.24
CA ASP A 49 4.45 8.58 1.11
C ASP A 49 4.08 9.73 0.17
N LYS A 50 3.47 9.44 -1.00
CA LYS A 50 2.98 10.48 -1.92
C LYS A 50 1.97 11.42 -1.26
N CYS A 51 1.10 10.89 -0.39
CA CYS A 51 0.08 11.68 0.29
C CYS A 51 0.65 12.50 1.46
N VAL A 52 1.52 11.91 2.26
CA VAL A 52 1.97 12.47 3.54
C VAL A 52 3.21 13.35 3.37
N ALA A 53 4.12 13.01 2.45
CA ALA A 53 5.40 13.70 2.27
C ALA A 53 5.26 15.23 2.15
N PRO A 54 4.37 15.81 1.31
CA PRO A 54 4.27 17.27 1.19
C PRO A 54 3.88 17.96 2.51
N SER A 55 3.00 17.32 3.29
CA SER A 55 2.49 17.85 4.56
C SER A 55 3.45 17.62 5.74
N LEU A 56 4.26 16.57 5.66
CA LEU A 56 5.23 16.22 6.69
C LEU A 56 6.48 17.08 6.54
N PHE A 57 7.02 17.18 5.31
CA PHE A 57 8.21 17.99 5.04
C PHE A 57 7.97 19.50 5.20
N SER A 58 6.73 19.99 5.15
CA SER A 58 6.42 21.39 5.49
C SER A 58 6.48 21.69 7.00
N LYS A 59 6.46 20.66 7.85
CA LYS A 59 6.52 20.78 9.32
C LYS A 59 7.88 20.39 9.90
N LEU A 60 8.72 19.72 9.11
CA LEU A 60 10.07 19.36 9.48
C LEU A 60 10.99 20.55 9.19
N LYS A 61 11.86 20.85 10.15
CA LYS A 61 12.82 21.97 10.14
C LYS A 61 14.12 21.56 9.46
#